data_AF-A0A0F9HPU7-F1
#
_entry.id   AF-A0A0F9HPU7-F1
#
_cell.length_a   1.000
_cell.length_b   1.000
_cell.length_c   1.000
_cell.angle_alpha   90.00
_cell.angle_beta   90.00
_cell.angle_gamma   90.00
#
_symmetry.space_group_name_H-M   'P 1'
#
loop_
_entity.id
_entity.type
_entity.pdbx_description
1 polymer ?
#
loop_
_entity_poly.entity_id
_entity_poly.type
_entity_poly.pdbx_seq_one_letter_code
_entity_poly.pdbx_strand_id
1 'polypeptide(L)'
;MGRAYAYANGDAPMPAEIELGNAVNRYGGMAVYGRTIGALEMRSIAIAEKVVNAFHARQGNTALGDQSNWATWSETNQGLADLLGLALREALDLGLIE
;
A
#
# COMPACT_ATOMS: atom_id res chain seq x y z
N MET A 1 -4.82 11.52 -2.76
CA MET A 1 -3.98 10.36 -3.09
C MET A 1 -4.73 9.09 -2.73
N GLY A 2 -4.60 7.96 -3.47
CA GLY A 2 -5.11 6.67 -2.94
C GLY A 2 -4.59 6.53 -1.51
N ARG A 3 -5.47 6.32 -0.52
CA ARG A 3 -5.13 6.65 0.88
C ARG A 3 -3.82 6.02 1.34
N ALA A 4 -3.54 4.79 0.91
CA ALA A 4 -2.28 4.07 1.11
C ALA A 4 -1.05 4.82 0.59
N TYR A 5 -1.11 5.34 -0.63
CA TYR A 5 -0.05 6.14 -1.24
C TYR A 5 0.13 7.49 -0.53
N ALA A 6 -0.98 8.12 -0.16
CA ALA A 6 -1.02 9.36 0.62
C ALA A 6 -0.25 9.26 1.93
N TYR A 7 -0.57 8.21 2.69
CA TYR A 7 0.06 7.92 3.96
C TYR A 7 1.54 7.58 3.80
N ALA A 8 1.88 6.83 2.75
CA ALA A 8 3.26 6.42 2.54
C ALA A 8 4.19 7.61 2.21
N ASN A 9 3.67 8.69 1.61
CA ASN A 9 4.39 9.96 1.46
C ASN A 9 4.43 10.83 2.74
N GLY A 10 3.70 10.46 3.80
CA GLY A 10 3.54 11.28 5.00
C GLY A 10 2.50 12.41 4.86
N ASP A 11 1.82 12.50 3.71
CA ASP A 11 0.88 13.57 3.37
C ASP A 11 -0.55 13.32 3.89
N ALA A 12 -0.81 12.15 4.48
CA ALA A 12 -2.11 11.78 4.99
C ALA A 12 -2.02 10.89 6.24
N PRO A 13 -3.07 10.88 7.10
CA PRO A 13 -3.17 9.92 8.18
C PRO A 13 -3.21 8.47 7.65
N MET A 14 -2.85 7.51 8.50
CA MET A 14 -2.88 6.08 8.18
C MET A 14 -4.25 5.69 7.61
N PRO A 15 -4.31 4.98 6.47
CA PRO A 15 -5.58 4.52 5.92
C PRO A 15 -6.21 3.53 6.86
N ALA A 16 -7.54 3.59 6.97
CA ALA A 16 -8.30 2.67 7.80
C ALA A 16 -7.99 1.21 7.44
N GLU A 17 -7.77 0.88 6.17
CA GLU A 17 -7.47 -0.48 5.71
C GLU A 17 -6.13 -1.01 6.26
N ILE A 18 -5.14 -0.13 6.45
CA ILE A 18 -3.82 -0.47 6.99
C ILE A 18 -3.89 -0.56 8.51
N GLU A 19 -4.55 0.39 9.14
CA GLU A 19 -4.81 0.37 10.58
C GLU A 19 -5.58 -0.90 10.97
N LEU A 20 -6.61 -1.25 10.19
CA LEU A 20 -7.39 -2.47 10.33
C LEU A 20 -6.53 -3.71 10.08
N GLY A 21 -5.68 -3.74 9.05
CA GLY A 21 -4.74 -4.84 8.85
C GLY A 21 -3.81 -5.07 10.04
N ASN A 22 -3.22 -4.00 10.57
CA ASN A 22 -2.36 -4.06 11.76
C ASN A 22 -3.13 -4.54 12.99
N ALA A 23 -4.34 -4.04 13.21
CA ALA A 23 -5.20 -4.47 14.31
C ALA A 23 -5.60 -5.95 14.16
N VAL A 24 -5.95 -6.40 12.95
CA VAL A 24 -6.32 -7.80 12.65
C VAL A 24 -5.14 -8.73 12.89
N ASN A 25 -3.93 -8.35 12.45
CA ASN A 25 -2.71 -9.13 12.70
C ASN A 25 -2.37 -9.22 14.20
N ARG A 26 -2.64 -8.16 14.98
CA ARG A 26 -2.29 -8.09 16.40
C ARG A 26 -3.31 -8.73 17.33
N TYR A 27 -4.60 -8.57 17.03
CA TYR A 27 -5.69 -8.96 17.92
C TYR A 27 -6.60 -10.05 17.33
N GLY A 28 -6.41 -10.40 16.06
CA GLY A 28 -7.29 -11.30 15.33
C GLY A 28 -8.53 -10.57 14.79
N GLY A 29 -8.99 -10.99 13.62
CA GLY A 29 -10.06 -10.28 12.91
C GLY A 29 -11.39 -10.18 13.64
N MET A 30 -11.74 -11.22 14.41
CA MET A 30 -12.98 -11.24 15.19
C MET A 30 -12.98 -10.22 16.33
N ALA A 31 -11.83 -9.98 16.97
CA ALA A 31 -11.70 -9.02 18.07
C ALA A 31 -11.77 -7.57 17.58
N VAL A 32 -11.30 -7.31 16.36
CA VAL A 32 -11.27 -5.96 15.77
C VAL A 32 -12.62 -5.54 15.23
N TYR A 33 -13.32 -6.44 14.51
CA TYR A 33 -14.59 -6.09 13.87
C TYR A 33 -15.82 -6.46 14.69
N GLY A 34 -15.66 -7.21 15.79
CA GLY A 34 -16.79 -7.77 16.54
C GLY A 34 -17.65 -8.75 15.73
N ARG A 35 -17.18 -9.14 14.53
CA ARG A 35 -17.83 -10.05 13.60
C ARG A 35 -16.80 -10.82 12.79
N THR A 36 -17.24 -11.89 12.15
CA THR A 36 -16.42 -12.61 11.17
C THR A 36 -16.15 -11.72 9.96
N ILE A 37 -14.88 -11.70 9.54
CA ILE A 37 -14.45 -10.97 8.35
C ILE A 37 -14.59 -11.89 7.14
N GLY A 38 -15.16 -11.37 6.04
CA GLY A 38 -15.26 -12.10 4.80
C GLY A 38 -13.92 -12.22 4.05
N ALA A 39 -13.80 -13.20 3.17
CA ALA A 39 -12.60 -13.40 2.36
C ALA A 39 -12.24 -12.18 1.49
N LEU A 40 -13.25 -11.43 1.01
CA LEU A 40 -13.04 -10.22 0.20
C LEU A 40 -12.43 -9.08 1.01
N GLU A 41 -12.91 -8.87 2.23
CA GLU A 41 -12.42 -7.80 3.12
C GLU A 41 -10.96 -8.06 3.52
N MET A 42 -10.63 -9.30 3.87
CA MET A 42 -9.23 -9.71 4.11
C MET A 42 -8.35 -9.49 2.89
N ARG A 43 -8.86 -9.76 1.68
CA ARG A 43 -8.13 -9.56 0.44
C ARG A 43 -7.85 -8.07 0.17
N SER A 44 -8.81 -7.19 0.43
CA SER A 44 -8.63 -5.74 0.29
C SER A 44 -7.56 -5.20 1.24
N ILE A 45 -7.58 -5.64 2.50
CA ILE A 45 -6.56 -5.27 3.50
C ILE A 45 -5.17 -5.73 3.03
N ALA A 46 -5.05 -6.99 2.60
CA ALA A 46 -3.78 -7.54 2.11
C ALA A 46 -3.25 -6.82 0.86
N ILE A 47 -4.13 -6.34 -0.03
CA ILE A 47 -3.74 -5.52 -1.18
C ILE A 47 -3.22 -4.16 -0.73
N ALA A 48 -3.92 -3.48 0.17
CA ALA A 48 -3.49 -2.19 0.70
C ALA A 48 -2.11 -2.27 1.39
N GLU A 49 -1.88 -3.31 2.18
CA GLU A 49 -0.60 -3.56 2.84
C GLU A 49 0.52 -3.82 1.83
N LYS A 50 0.26 -4.60 0.76
CA LYS A 50 1.22 -4.83 -0.33
C LYS A 50 1.60 -3.56 -1.08
N VAL A 51 0.65 -2.66 -1.34
CA VAL A 51 0.91 -1.36 -1.98
C VAL A 51 1.85 -0.51 -1.14
N VAL A 52 1.60 -0.41 0.17
CA VAL A 52 2.47 0.39 1.07
C VAL A 52 3.84 -0.24 1.23
N ASN A 53 3.93 -1.55 1.35
CA ASN A 53 5.22 -2.24 1.41
C ASN A 53 6.02 -2.06 0.10
N ALA A 54 5.37 -2.11 -1.06
CA ALA A 54 6.01 -1.83 -2.34
C ALA A 54 6.54 -0.39 -2.40
N PHE A 55 5.76 0.57 -1.91
CA PHE A 55 6.16 1.97 -1.86
C PHE A 55 7.32 2.21 -0.88
N HIS A 56 7.28 1.64 0.33
CA HIS A 56 8.39 1.72 1.29
C HIS A 56 9.64 1.00 0.78
N ALA A 57 9.51 -0.15 0.11
CA ALA A 57 10.64 -0.84 -0.50
C ALA A 57 11.32 0.02 -1.59
N ARG A 58 10.51 0.76 -2.37
CA ARG A 58 11.04 1.77 -3.28
C ARG A 58 11.74 2.90 -2.51
N GLN A 59 11.11 3.46 -1.48
CA GLN A 59 11.70 4.53 -0.66
C GLN A 59 13.02 4.10 0.03
N GLY A 60 13.09 2.88 0.51
CA GLY A 60 14.28 2.29 1.12
C GLY A 60 15.42 2.08 0.12
N ASN A 61 15.11 1.67 -1.12
CA ASN A 61 16.10 1.61 -2.20
C ASN A 61 16.59 2.99 -2.64
N THR A 62 15.74 4.03 -2.61
CA THR A 62 16.18 5.43 -2.80
C THR A 62 17.11 5.96 -1.70
N ALA A 63 17.15 5.35 -0.51
CA ALA A 63 18.09 5.73 0.55
C ALA A 63 19.52 5.19 0.33
N LEU A 64 19.68 4.15 -0.52
CA LEU A 64 20.96 3.45 -0.75
C LEU A 64 21.72 3.95 -2.00
N GLY A 65 21.37 5.10 -2.55
CA GLY A 65 22.16 5.78 -3.59
C GLY A 65 21.74 5.48 -5.04
N ASP A 66 20.67 4.72 -5.26
CA ASP A 66 20.11 4.43 -6.59
C ASP A 66 18.72 5.10 -6.76
N GLN A 67 18.67 6.42 -6.58
CA GLN A 67 17.41 7.17 -6.48
C GLN A 67 16.56 7.22 -7.76
N SER A 68 17.04 6.73 -8.90
CA SER A 68 16.57 7.28 -10.18
C SER A 68 15.90 6.32 -11.15
N ASN A 69 16.05 5.00 -11.03
CA ASN A 69 15.61 4.12 -12.12
C ASN A 69 14.41 3.24 -11.75
N TRP A 70 13.21 3.81 -11.93
CA TRP A 70 11.94 3.06 -11.92
C TRP A 70 12.03 1.81 -12.80
N ALA A 71 12.69 1.91 -13.95
CA ALA A 71 12.86 0.78 -14.87
C ALA A 71 13.58 -0.39 -14.19
N THR A 72 14.75 -0.17 -13.59
CA THR A 72 15.54 -1.23 -12.93
C THR A 72 14.83 -1.85 -11.73
N TRP A 73 14.16 -1.03 -10.91
CA TRP A 73 13.37 -1.57 -9.79
C TRP A 73 12.15 -2.36 -10.29
N SER A 74 11.48 -1.88 -11.35
CA SER A 74 10.32 -2.54 -11.92
C SER A 74 10.66 -3.87 -12.60
N GLU A 75 11.83 -3.96 -13.25
CA GLU A 75 12.31 -5.21 -13.84
C GLU A 75 12.59 -6.28 -12.79
N THR A 76 13.11 -5.88 -11.62
CA THR A 76 13.41 -6.80 -10.51
C THR A 76 12.19 -7.10 -9.64
N ASN A 77 11.17 -6.24 -9.64
CA ASN A 77 9.99 -6.33 -8.78
C ASN A 77 8.67 -6.19 -9.56
N GLN A 78 8.58 -6.84 -10.72
CA GLN A 78 7.51 -6.63 -11.71
C GLN A 78 6.09 -6.69 -11.13
N GLY A 79 5.79 -7.71 -10.33
CA GLY A 79 4.48 -7.85 -9.70
C GLY A 79 4.14 -6.76 -8.66
N LEU A 80 5.14 -6.16 -8.01
CA LEU A 80 4.93 -5.02 -7.09
C LEU A 80 4.87 -3.70 -7.86
N ALA A 81 5.63 -3.58 -8.95
CA ALA A 81 5.62 -2.41 -9.82
C ALA A 81 4.29 -2.24 -10.55
N ASP A 82 3.70 -3.33 -11.05
CA ASP A 82 2.37 -3.31 -11.66
C ASP A 82 1.30 -2.87 -10.65
N LEU A 83 1.38 -3.41 -9.43
CA LEU A 83 0.42 -3.14 -8.36
C LEU A 83 0.53 -1.69 -7.86
N LEU A 84 1.76 -1.17 -7.72
CA LEU A 84 2.03 0.21 -7.39
C LEU A 84 1.63 1.16 -8.54
N GLY A 85 1.87 0.78 -9.79
CA GLY A 85 1.47 1.53 -10.98
C GLY A 85 -0.04 1.65 -11.13
N LEU A 86 -0.79 0.57 -10.87
CA LEU A 86 -2.25 0.60 -10.82
C LEU A 86 -2.76 1.51 -9.69
N ALA A 87 -2.19 1.39 -8.49
CA ALA A 87 -2.56 2.24 -7.35
C ALA A 87 -2.28 3.73 -7.62
N LEU A 88 -1.17 4.04 -8.29
CA LEU A 88 -0.82 5.39 -8.74
C LEU A 88 -1.81 5.90 -9.79
N ARG A 89 -2.13 5.08 -10.79
CA ARG A 89 -3.10 5.44 -11.83
C ARG A 89 -4.48 5.73 -11.24
N GLU A 90 -4.96 4.89 -10.35
CA GLU A 90 -6.24 5.09 -9.68
C GLU A 90 -6.23 6.31 -8.75
N ALA A 91 -5.08 6.62 -8.14
CA ALA A 91 -4.89 7.88 -7.43
C ALA A 91 -4.89 9.10 -8.36
N LEU A 92 -4.43 8.98 -9.60
CA LEU A 92 -4.49 10.08 -10.58
C LEU A 92 -5.94 10.29 -11.05
N ASP A 93 -6.64 9.20 -11.38
CA ASP A 93 -8.04 9.23 -11.84
C ASP A 93 -9.00 9.80 -10.79
N LEU A 94 -8.70 9.60 -9.50
CA LEU A 94 -9.46 10.15 -8.38
C LEU A 94 -9.09 11.60 -8.03
N GLY A 95 -8.19 12.26 -8.79
CA GLY A 95 -7.76 13.64 -8.53
C GLY A 95 -6.97 13.77 -7.22
N LEU A 96 -6.28 12.70 -6.89
CA LEU A 96 -5.75 12.44 -5.57
C LEU A 96 -4.22 12.70 -5.59
N ILE A 97 -3.55 12.58 -6.74
CA ILE A 97 -2.19 13.06 -7.04
C ILE A 97 -2.23 13.88 -8.34
N GLU A 98 -1.27 14.80 -8.53
CA GLU A 98 -1.09 15.59 -9.76
C GLU A 98 -0.01 15.01 -10.67
#